data_AF-A0A972UWN9-F1
#
_entry.id   AF-A0A972UWN9-F1
#
_cell.length_a   1.000
_cell.length_b   1.000
_cell.length_c   1.000
_cell.angle_alpha   90.00
_cell.angle_beta   90.00
_cell.angle_gamma   90.00
#
_symmetry.space_group_name_H-M   'P 1'
#
loop_
_entity.id
_entity.type
_entity.pdbx_description
1 polymer ?
#
loop_
_entity_poly.entity_id
_entity_poly.type
_entity_poly.pdbx_seq_one_letter_code
_entity_poly.pdbx_strand_id
1 'polypeptide(L)'
;MIEKIRISQIPNQKSTRPFIYSENTPAIKKYNPVNVAFGGLLFFYQNALSPQFSANCLYHPSCSEFSKQSITEYGLLKGIFLSADRVMRCNRIAATGIHPIRIKNNKVADPVTFYQIKE
;
A
#
# COMPACT_ATOMS: atom_id res chain seq x y z
N MET A 1 17.64 -3.36 -46.07
CA MET A 1 17.89 -2.53 -44.88
C MET A 1 16.57 -2.19 -44.18
N ILE A 2 15.84 -3.18 -43.69
CA ILE A 2 14.82 -3.01 -42.63
C ILE A 2 14.96 -4.26 -41.75
N GLU A 3 15.87 -4.12 -40.79
CA GLU A 3 16.22 -5.08 -39.77
C GLU A 3 15.19 -4.99 -38.64
N LYS A 4 14.72 -6.16 -38.14
CA LYS A 4 14.09 -6.39 -36.82
C LYS A 4 12.87 -5.50 -36.50
N ILE A 5 11.75 -6.03 -36.04
CA ILE A 5 11.58 -6.35 -34.63
C ILE A 5 10.47 -7.40 -34.54
N ARG A 6 10.90 -8.60 -34.19
CA ARG A 6 10.10 -9.77 -33.88
C ARG A 6 9.46 -9.55 -32.50
N ILE A 7 8.20 -9.09 -32.44
CA ILE A 7 7.39 -8.95 -31.20
C ILE A 7 6.89 -10.33 -30.73
N SER A 8 7.74 -11.36 -30.74
CA SER A 8 7.27 -12.74 -30.52
C SER A 8 7.72 -13.38 -29.22
N GLN A 9 8.36 -12.70 -28.27
CA GLN A 9 8.72 -13.28 -26.98
C GLN A 9 8.74 -12.21 -25.88
N ILE A 10 7.59 -11.82 -25.34
CA ILE A 10 7.55 -11.28 -23.98
C ILE A 10 7.45 -12.52 -23.09
N PRO A 11 8.56 -13.02 -22.49
CA PRO A 11 8.45 -14.13 -21.57
C PRO A 11 7.52 -13.70 -20.43
N ASN A 12 6.55 -14.56 -20.15
CA ASN A 12 5.64 -14.46 -19.01
C ASN A 12 6.49 -14.51 -17.74
N GLN A 13 7.03 -13.37 -17.32
CA GLN A 13 7.65 -13.21 -16.01
C GLN A 13 6.53 -13.33 -14.98
N LYS A 14 6.17 -14.57 -14.62
CA LYS A 14 5.62 -14.82 -13.30
C LYS A 14 6.68 -14.33 -12.34
N SER A 15 6.43 -13.15 -11.78
CA SER A 15 7.22 -12.52 -10.73
C SER A 15 7.11 -13.39 -9.47
N THR A 16 7.67 -14.60 -9.49
CA THR A 16 8.07 -15.28 -8.26
C THR A 16 9.28 -14.49 -7.80
N ARG A 17 9.06 -13.34 -7.15
CA ARG A 17 10.13 -12.52 -6.57
C ARG A 17 10.87 -13.47 -5.63
N PRO A 18 12.05 -13.99 -5.99
CA PRO A 18 12.70 -14.94 -5.13
C PRO A 18 13.20 -14.09 -3.98
N PHE A 19 12.53 -14.27 -2.87
CA PHE A 19 12.45 -13.27 -1.83
C PHE A 19 13.83 -13.06 -1.13
N ILE A 20 14.80 -13.97 -1.33
CA ILE A 20 16.20 -13.85 -0.86
C ILE A 20 17.24 -14.19 -1.95
N TYR A 21 16.93 -15.04 -2.95
CA TYR A 21 17.97 -15.63 -3.81
C TYR A 21 17.60 -15.78 -5.28
N SER A 22 18.32 -15.08 -6.17
CA SER A 22 18.31 -15.37 -7.61
C SER A 22 18.82 -16.78 -7.88
N GLU A 23 18.26 -17.47 -8.87
CA GLU A 23 18.59 -18.86 -9.23
C GLU A 23 20.10 -19.13 -9.40
N ASN A 24 20.91 -18.11 -9.74
CA ASN A 24 22.34 -18.21 -10.03
C ASN A 24 23.29 -17.79 -8.88
N THR A 25 22.90 -17.95 -7.63
CA THR A 25 23.73 -17.55 -6.48
C THR A 25 24.54 -18.71 -5.90
N PRO A 26 25.85 -18.50 -5.60
CA PRO A 26 26.68 -19.56 -5.04
C PRO A 26 26.16 -19.99 -3.65
N ALA A 27 26.18 -21.30 -3.38
CA ALA A 27 25.63 -21.92 -2.17
C ALA A 27 26.18 -21.32 -0.87
N ILE A 28 27.44 -20.88 -0.89
CA ILE A 28 28.12 -20.24 0.25
C ILE A 28 27.44 -18.93 0.67
N LYS A 29 26.94 -18.16 -0.31
CA LYS A 29 26.15 -16.96 -0.04
C LYS A 29 24.79 -17.38 0.53
N LYS A 30 24.16 -18.41 -0.07
CA LYS A 30 22.83 -18.95 0.30
C LYS A 30 22.65 -19.25 1.79
N TYR A 31 23.68 -19.82 2.41
CA TYR A 31 23.64 -20.21 3.83
C TYR A 31 24.28 -19.19 4.77
N ASN A 32 24.60 -17.97 4.30
CA ASN A 32 25.02 -16.90 5.20
C ASN A 32 23.86 -16.61 6.18
N PRO A 33 24.05 -16.82 7.49
CA PRO A 33 22.98 -16.63 8.48
C PRO A 33 22.44 -15.21 8.48
N VAL A 34 23.25 -14.22 8.10
CA VAL A 34 22.83 -12.81 7.97
C VAL A 34 21.83 -12.63 6.82
N ASN A 35 22.08 -13.23 5.66
CA ASN A 35 21.19 -13.13 4.51
C ASN A 35 19.88 -13.87 4.75
N VAL A 36 19.94 -15.03 5.41
CA VAL A 36 18.75 -15.80 5.81
C VAL A 36 17.93 -15.02 6.84
N ALA A 37 18.57 -14.40 7.84
CA ALA A 37 17.89 -13.57 8.82
C ALA A 37 17.24 -12.33 8.18
N PHE A 38 17.99 -11.57 7.40
CA PHE A 38 17.49 -10.35 6.75
C PHE A 38 16.34 -10.64 5.81
N GLY A 39 16.47 -11.72 5.04
CA GLY A 39 15.37 -12.19 4.25
C GLY A 39 14.18 -12.64 5.10
N GLY A 40 14.34 -13.49 6.10
CA GLY A 40 13.23 -13.86 6.98
C GLY A 40 12.42 -12.64 7.50
N LEU A 41 13.13 -11.58 7.92
CA LEU A 41 12.52 -10.30 8.31
C LEU A 41 11.73 -9.64 7.17
N LEU A 42 12.33 -9.53 6.00
CA LEU A 42 11.68 -8.87 4.87
C LEU A 42 10.49 -9.71 4.34
N PHE A 43 10.48 -11.04 4.55
CA PHE A 43 9.38 -11.93 4.14
C PHE A 43 8.19 -11.71 5.04
N PHE A 44 8.48 -11.60 6.34
CA PHE A 44 7.51 -11.23 7.34
C PHE A 44 6.92 -9.84 7.05
N TYR A 45 7.75 -8.85 6.72
CA TYR A 45 7.29 -7.51 6.31
C TYR A 45 6.34 -7.59 5.11
N GLN A 46 6.72 -8.30 4.04
CA GLN A 46 5.89 -8.40 2.83
C GLN A 46 4.58 -9.16 3.07
N ASN A 47 4.56 -10.22 3.90
CA ASN A 47 3.33 -10.98 4.12
C ASN A 47 2.43 -10.41 5.22
N ALA A 48 2.98 -9.75 6.23
CA ALA A 48 2.19 -9.17 7.31
C ALA A 48 1.73 -7.74 6.99
N LEU A 49 2.61 -6.89 6.45
CA LEU A 49 2.32 -5.46 6.24
C LEU A 49 1.85 -5.14 4.82
N SER A 50 2.34 -5.85 3.78
CA SER A 50 1.89 -5.56 2.40
C SER A 50 0.40 -5.81 2.13
N PRO A 51 -0.26 -6.88 2.64
CA PRO A 51 -1.69 -7.05 2.39
C PRO A 51 -2.55 -6.05 3.18
N GLN A 52 -1.99 -5.46 4.23
CA GLN A 52 -2.64 -4.47 5.09
C GLN A 52 -2.92 -3.16 4.33
N PHE A 53 -1.95 -2.73 3.51
CA PHE A 53 -2.09 -1.61 2.57
C PHE A 53 -2.60 -2.13 1.23
N SER A 54 -3.91 -2.29 1.11
CA SER A 54 -4.54 -2.57 -0.18
C SER A 54 -4.17 -1.46 -1.18
N ALA A 55 -3.84 -1.84 -2.42
CA ALA A 55 -3.62 -0.89 -3.51
C ALA A 55 -4.84 0.02 -3.78
N ASN A 56 -6.01 -0.31 -3.23
CA ASN A 56 -7.24 0.48 -3.33
C ASN A 56 -7.62 1.07 -1.97
N CYS A 57 -7.84 2.38 -1.95
CA CYS A 57 -8.34 3.10 -0.79
C CYS A 57 -9.78 2.63 -0.45
N LEU A 58 -10.01 2.27 0.82
CA LEU A 58 -11.31 1.85 1.34
C LEU A 58 -12.30 3.03 1.42
N TYR A 59 -11.79 4.24 1.67
CA TYR A 59 -12.59 5.42 1.88
C TYR A 59 -12.90 6.17 0.58
N HIS A 60 -14.03 6.89 0.59
CA HIS A 60 -14.40 7.88 -0.40
C HIS A 60 -14.70 9.23 0.30
N PRO A 61 -14.05 10.34 -0.07
CA PRO A 61 -12.94 10.47 -1.04
C PRO A 61 -11.68 9.66 -0.63
N SER A 62 -10.75 9.46 -1.58
CA SER A 62 -9.50 8.72 -1.31
C SER A 62 -8.68 9.41 -0.22
N CYS A 63 -7.84 8.68 0.52
CA CYS A 63 -6.98 9.27 1.55
C CYS A 63 -6.12 10.42 1.00
N SER A 64 -5.59 10.29 -0.21
CA SER A 64 -4.84 11.35 -0.88
C SER A 64 -5.68 12.61 -1.14
N GLU A 65 -6.94 12.44 -1.56
CA GLU A 65 -7.83 13.56 -1.87
C GLU A 65 -8.34 14.22 -0.58
N PHE A 66 -8.66 13.41 0.45
CA PHE A 66 -8.93 13.89 1.80
C PHE A 66 -7.74 14.68 2.36
N SER A 67 -6.50 14.23 2.13
CA SER A 67 -5.32 14.96 2.58
C SER A 67 -5.18 16.33 1.94
N LYS A 68 -5.44 16.44 0.63
CA LYS A 68 -5.47 17.74 -0.03
C LYS A 68 -6.54 18.65 0.58
N GLN A 69 -7.77 18.14 0.69
CA GLN A 69 -8.91 18.90 1.21
C GLN A 69 -8.70 19.36 2.67
N SER A 70 -8.17 18.47 3.52
CA SER A 70 -7.92 18.80 4.94
C SER A 70 -6.80 19.83 5.11
N ILE A 71 -5.76 19.81 4.28
CA ILE A 71 -4.71 20.83 4.30
C ILE A 71 -5.24 22.17 3.79
N THR A 72 -6.10 22.17 2.77
CA THR A 72 -6.70 23.42 2.24
C THR A 72 -7.70 24.05 3.21
N GLU A 73 -8.45 23.24 3.98
CA GLU A 73 -9.47 23.75 4.91
C GLU A 73 -8.91 24.11 6.29
N TYR A 74 -8.04 23.27 6.86
CA TYR A 74 -7.56 23.43 8.26
C TYR A 74 -6.10 23.89 8.37
N GLY A 75 -5.40 24.08 7.25
CA GLY A 75 -3.98 24.40 7.20
C GLY A 75 -3.06 23.18 7.36
N LEU A 76 -1.75 23.41 7.20
CA LEU A 76 -0.76 22.33 7.08
C LEU A 76 -0.67 21.43 8.32
N LEU A 77 -0.55 22.01 9.51
CA LEU A 77 -0.35 21.24 10.75
C LEU A 77 -1.58 20.37 11.08
N LYS A 78 -2.77 20.98 11.11
CA LYS A 78 -4.03 20.28 11.42
C LYS A 78 -4.39 19.28 10.31
N GLY A 79 -4.21 19.66 9.05
CA GLY A 79 -4.47 18.80 7.89
C GLY A 79 -3.58 17.55 7.86
N ILE A 80 -2.29 17.68 8.21
CA ILE A 80 -1.38 16.53 8.32
C ILE A 80 -1.83 15.59 9.45
N PHE A 81 -2.19 16.12 10.62
CA PHE A 81 -2.65 15.30 11.74
C PHE A 81 -3.90 14.49 11.39
N LEU A 82 -4.90 15.15 10.79
CA LEU A 82 -6.15 14.52 10.34
C LEU A 82 -5.91 13.44 9.26
N SER A 83 -5.01 13.75 8.33
CA SER A 83 -4.60 12.86 7.26
C SER A 83 -3.89 11.62 7.79
N ALA A 84 -2.95 11.80 8.73
CA ALA A 84 -2.19 10.71 9.32
C ALA A 84 -3.11 9.75 10.07
N ASP A 85 -4.00 10.28 10.92
CA ASP A 85 -5.01 9.52 11.64
C ASP A 85 -5.90 8.69 10.68
N ARG A 86 -6.34 9.27 9.55
CA ARG A 86 -7.09 8.55 8.52
C ARG A 86 -6.26 7.46 7.82
N VAL A 87 -5.01 7.73 7.47
CA VAL A 87 -4.12 6.76 6.80
C VAL A 87 -3.85 5.55 7.71
N MET A 88 -3.67 5.77 9.02
CA MET A 88 -3.49 4.68 9.99
C MET A 88 -4.73 3.75 10.05
N ARG A 89 -5.93 4.31 9.86
CA ARG A 89 -7.19 3.56 9.76
C ARG A 89 -7.47 3.00 8.36
N CYS A 90 -6.69 3.37 7.34
CA CYS A 90 -6.85 2.89 5.97
C CYS A 90 -6.17 1.52 5.80
N ASN A 91 -6.75 0.50 6.43
CA ASN A 91 -6.34 -0.89 6.26
C ASN A 91 -7.55 -1.85 6.21
N ARG A 92 -7.33 -3.05 5.69
CA ARG A 92 -8.38 -4.09 5.53
C ARG A 92 -8.98 -4.54 6.86
N ILE A 93 -8.21 -4.51 7.95
CA ILE A 93 -8.67 -4.94 9.28
C ILE A 93 -9.65 -3.92 9.87
N ALA A 94 -9.36 -2.63 9.71
CA ALA A 94 -10.25 -1.54 10.12
C ALA A 94 -11.57 -1.57 9.34
N ALA A 95 -11.55 -2.04 8.08
CA ALA A 95 -12.74 -2.19 7.26
C ALA A 95 -13.80 -3.13 7.88
N THR A 96 -13.35 -4.16 8.60
CA THR A 96 -14.24 -5.17 9.21
C THR A 96 -15.10 -4.60 10.33
N GLY A 97 -14.67 -3.51 10.98
CA GLY A 97 -15.40 -2.85 12.07
C GLY A 97 -16.33 -1.73 11.63
N ILE A 98 -16.49 -1.48 10.32
CA ILE A 98 -17.23 -0.30 9.83
C ILE A 98 -18.71 -0.65 9.68
N HIS A 99 -19.54 0.13 10.38
CA HIS A 99 -21.00 0.00 10.32
C HIS A 99 -21.51 0.20 8.87
N PRO A 100 -22.39 -0.67 8.34
CA PRO A 100 -22.76 -0.70 6.92
C PRO A 100 -23.43 0.59 6.41
N ILE A 101 -23.99 1.40 7.32
CA ILE A 101 -24.64 2.67 7.00
C ILE A 101 -23.71 3.72 6.37
N ARG A 102 -22.39 3.57 6.51
CA ARG A 102 -21.41 4.49 5.95
C ARG A 102 -20.89 4.06 4.57
N ILE A 103 -21.40 2.97 3.99
CA ILE A 103 -20.87 2.43 2.72
C ILE A 103 -21.68 3.00 1.54
N LYS A 104 -20.98 3.68 0.62
CA LYS A 104 -21.50 4.08 -0.70
C LYS A 104 -20.59 3.50 -1.79
N ASN A 105 -21.16 2.82 -2.79
CA ASN A 105 -20.43 2.19 -3.90
C ASN A 105 -19.25 1.29 -3.42
N ASN A 106 -19.49 0.46 -2.40
CA ASN A 106 -18.48 -0.40 -1.76
C ASN A 106 -17.28 0.35 -1.13
N LYS A 107 -17.42 1.66 -0.88
CA LYS A 107 -16.42 2.48 -0.18
C LYS A 107 -17.04 3.17 1.01
N VAL A 108 -16.23 3.46 2.02
CA VAL A 108 -16.69 4.11 3.25
C VAL A 108 -16.68 5.61 3.04
N ALA A 109 -17.85 6.24 3.11
CA ALA A 109 -18.01 7.67 2.97
C ALA A 109 -17.47 8.38 4.22
N ASP A 110 -16.41 9.17 4.04
CA ASP A 110 -15.81 9.98 5.10
C ASP A 110 -15.33 11.32 4.50
N PRO A 111 -16.20 12.32 4.32
CA PRO A 111 -15.82 13.64 3.86
C PRO A 111 -15.13 14.47 4.97
N VAL A 112 -14.30 15.43 4.55
CA VAL A 112 -13.63 16.38 5.47
C VAL A 112 -14.63 17.19 6.32
N THR A 113 -15.83 17.41 5.80
CA THR A 113 -16.92 18.14 6.46
C THR A 113 -17.38 17.52 7.78
N PHE A 114 -17.08 16.25 8.06
CA PHE A 114 -17.39 15.63 9.36
C PHE A 114 -16.44 16.05 10.48
N TYR A 115 -15.27 16.59 10.13
CA TYR A 115 -14.23 16.98 11.08
C TYR A 115 -14.29 18.47 11.38
N GLN A 116 -15.48 19.01 11.67
CA GLN A 116 -15.67 20.43 11.99
C GLN A 116 -14.89 20.83 13.25
N ILE A 117 -13.62 21.16 13.08
CA ILE A 117 -12.76 21.68 14.13
C ILE A 117 -13.11 23.16 14.24
N LYS A 118 -13.73 23.56 15.36
CA LYS A 118 -13.88 24.98 15.69
C LYS A 118 -12.48 25.60 15.72
N GLU A 119 -12.31 26.70 14.98
CA GLU A 119 -11.07 27.47 14.95
C GLU A 119 -10.67 27.97 16.33
#